data_AF-A0A7X5E739-F1
#
_entry.id   AF-A0A7X5E739-F1
#
_cell.length_a   1.000
_cell.length_b   1.000
_cell.length_c   1.000
_cell.angle_alpha   90.00
_cell.angle_beta   90.00
_cell.angle_gamma   90.00
#
_symmetry.space_group_name_H-M   'P 1'
#
loop_
_entity.id
_entity.type
_entity.pdbx_description
1 polymer ?
#
loop_
_entity_poly.entity_id
_entity_poly.type
_entity_poly.pdbx_seq_one_letter_code
_entity_poly.pdbx_strand_id
1 'polypeptide(L)'
;MGNFYQMARTGKNTPLKIRAKILKNKSIQKERDFEMGKIFSNEVKQALQDIYYNERAGRGKEALALLEKASAAGDGDASCILARCFCGYQYVWSGHGFPEDDNRAISLLHKSVEQGSALGVLVALRSGELTPSVQKKMPFANLMEAFEEVLGIAEAGDAFCQYTIANSYFWWDFLRIQNKGRDSFPNQEAYRAYLKENISQCEDWFWKALRGGIYFAANNLNRYYTQGDEDIIAPRPEMAKDLWKIGAEYGHPIHQSIYADKLENAGQNEEALRWYKASAEGGQPGSWCDVGRFYMEGKGVEKDEAYAVQCFEREIPIGNIGSYNYLGKAYFFGRGVAQDYAKAFQLLSYAYDKGSKWGVFYLGKCCFYGLGTPQDYTRALQFLNEVNWNYWEADYLRGMIYARGLGIAPDIPKGIAYLQKAGSHQEAKEELLHYKKTLFGKWVRR
;
A
#
# COMPACT_ATOMS: atom_id res chain seq x y z
N MET A 1 -83.26 -6.73 13.25
CA MET A 1 -83.25 -7.47 14.55
C MET A 1 -81.82 -7.38 15.04
N GLY A 2 -81.47 -6.76 16.16
CA GLY A 2 -81.98 -6.99 17.53
C GLY A 2 -80.98 -7.93 18.22
N ASN A 3 -80.29 -7.59 19.32
CA ASN A 3 -80.59 -6.61 20.37
C ASN A 3 -79.39 -5.78 20.85
N PHE A 4 -79.69 -4.70 21.58
CA PHE A 4 -78.79 -3.96 22.47
C PHE A 4 -78.56 -4.73 23.79
N TYR A 5 -77.52 -4.37 24.56
CA TYR A 5 -77.70 -3.98 25.98
C TYR A 5 -76.55 -3.10 26.53
N GLN A 6 -76.82 -2.36 27.62
CA GLN A 6 -75.93 -1.44 28.36
C GLN A 6 -76.22 -1.57 29.88
N MET A 7 -75.85 -0.74 30.88
CA MET A 7 -75.04 0.47 31.12
C MET A 7 -74.77 0.46 32.68
N ALA A 8 -73.87 1.19 33.36
CA ALA A 8 -72.83 2.16 33.01
C ALA A 8 -71.90 2.40 34.23
N ARG A 9 -70.65 2.83 34.01
CA ARG A 9 -69.79 3.54 35.01
C ARG A 9 -69.41 2.64 36.22
N THR A 10 -68.60 3.01 37.23
CA THR A 10 -68.03 4.28 37.73
C THR A 10 -66.60 4.11 38.25
N GLY A 11 -65.78 5.17 38.27
CA GLY A 11 -64.53 5.21 39.05
C GLY A 11 -63.65 6.41 38.69
N LYS A 12 -63.08 7.11 39.69
CA LYS A 12 -62.24 8.31 39.50
C LYS A 12 -60.81 8.14 40.04
N ASN A 13 -59.93 9.00 39.52
CA ASN A 13 -58.72 9.58 40.14
C ASN A 13 -57.34 8.88 40.05
N THR A 14 -56.40 9.75 39.64
CA THR A 14 -54.96 9.87 39.94
C THR A 14 -53.91 9.03 39.16
N PRO A 15 -52.80 9.65 38.66
CA PRO A 15 -51.95 9.04 37.64
C PRO A 15 -50.51 8.80 38.11
N LEU A 16 -50.21 7.59 38.61
CA LEU A 16 -48.84 7.20 39.00
C LEU A 16 -48.23 6.08 38.13
N LYS A 17 -49.05 5.17 37.57
CA LYS A 17 -48.55 4.01 36.81
C LYS A 17 -48.02 4.35 35.39
N ILE A 18 -48.43 5.47 34.80
CA ILE A 18 -47.98 5.88 33.45
C ILE A 18 -46.53 6.41 33.50
N ARG A 19 -46.17 7.22 34.50
CA ARG A 19 -44.81 7.77 34.61
C ARG A 19 -43.77 6.67 34.84
N ALA A 20 -44.10 5.65 35.64
CA ALA A 20 -43.26 4.46 35.81
C ALA A 20 -43.10 3.64 34.51
N LYS A 21 -44.16 3.51 33.69
CA LYS A 21 -44.07 2.79 32.40
C LYS A 21 -43.29 3.57 31.33
N ILE A 22 -43.37 4.91 31.33
CA ILE A 22 -42.53 5.77 30.47
C ILE A 22 -41.07 5.75 30.94
N LEU A 23 -40.80 5.74 32.25
CA LEU A 23 -39.44 5.62 32.78
C LEU A 23 -38.83 4.24 32.51
N LYS A 24 -39.58 3.14 32.66
CA LYS A 24 -39.13 1.81 32.21
C LYS A 24 -38.96 1.73 30.69
N ASN A 25 -39.82 2.33 29.88
CA ASN A 25 -39.57 2.37 28.44
C ASN A 25 -38.35 3.24 28.10
N LYS A 26 -38.02 4.28 28.87
CA LYS A 26 -36.78 5.05 28.69
C LYS A 26 -35.54 4.36 29.22
N SER A 27 -35.63 3.54 30.29
CA SER A 27 -34.52 2.64 30.65
C SER A 27 -34.35 1.60 29.55
N ILE A 28 -35.40 0.85 29.20
CA ILE A 28 -35.34 -0.26 28.23
C ILE A 28 -35.06 0.22 26.79
N GLN A 29 -35.28 1.50 26.49
CA GLN A 29 -34.74 2.13 25.28
C GLN A 29 -33.24 2.41 25.46
N LYS A 30 -32.82 3.13 26.51
CA LYS A 30 -31.40 3.43 26.76
C LYS A 30 -30.53 2.18 27.03
N GLU A 31 -31.13 1.09 27.51
CA GLU A 31 -30.54 -0.23 27.71
C GLU A 31 -30.43 -0.95 26.35
N ARG A 32 -31.37 -0.77 25.41
CA ARG A 32 -31.22 -1.24 24.02
C ARG A 32 -30.33 -0.35 23.13
N ASP A 33 -30.23 0.93 23.47
CA ASP A 33 -29.22 1.85 22.95
C ASP A 33 -27.84 1.59 23.64
N PHE A 34 -27.72 0.55 24.48
CA PHE A 34 -26.50 0.03 25.11
C PHE A 34 -26.22 -1.43 24.70
N GLU A 35 -27.26 -2.24 24.47
CA GLU A 35 -27.18 -3.57 23.81
C GLU A 35 -26.87 -3.46 22.31
N MET A 36 -27.20 -2.36 21.65
CA MET A 36 -26.60 -1.98 20.38
C MET A 36 -25.36 -1.13 20.63
N GLY A 37 -24.17 -1.71 20.42
CA GLY A 37 -22.89 -1.01 20.53
C GLY A 37 -22.88 0.28 19.70
N LYS A 38 -22.20 1.32 20.22
CA LYS A 38 -22.21 2.70 19.71
C LYS A 38 -22.03 2.76 18.19
N ILE A 39 -23.13 3.01 17.49
CA ILE A 39 -23.18 2.95 16.03
C ILE A 39 -22.45 4.17 15.44
N PHE A 40 -21.48 3.93 14.54
CA PHE A 40 -20.79 4.98 13.78
C PHE A 40 -21.76 5.97 13.09
N SER A 41 -21.33 7.24 13.01
CA SER A 41 -22.00 8.28 12.22
C SER A 41 -22.12 7.90 10.75
N ASN A 42 -23.04 8.54 10.03
CA ASN A 42 -23.22 8.29 8.60
C ASN A 42 -21.98 8.73 7.81
N GLU A 43 -21.35 9.81 8.29
CA GLU A 43 -20.08 10.35 7.83
C GLU A 43 -18.95 9.31 7.95
N VAL A 44 -18.76 8.69 9.12
CA VAL A 44 -17.74 7.66 9.33
C VAL A 44 -18.03 6.40 8.52
N LYS A 45 -19.29 5.95 8.45
CA LYS A 45 -19.66 4.78 7.61
C LYS A 45 -19.38 5.00 6.14
N GLN A 46 -19.74 6.17 5.60
CA GLN A 46 -19.47 6.51 4.21
C GLN A 46 -17.96 6.60 3.94
N ALA A 47 -17.19 7.16 4.87
CA ALA A 47 -15.73 7.22 4.75
C ALA A 47 -15.07 5.82 4.83
N LEU A 48 -15.51 4.93 5.73
CA LEU A 48 -15.03 3.55 5.78
C LEU A 48 -15.38 2.77 4.49
N GLN A 49 -16.58 2.99 3.97
CA GLN A 49 -17.04 2.41 2.70
C GLN A 49 -16.18 2.86 1.51
N ASP A 50 -15.75 4.12 1.49
CA ASP A 50 -15.01 4.71 0.37
C ASP A 50 -13.48 4.56 0.48
N ILE A 51 -12.94 4.44 1.70
CA ILE A 51 -11.50 4.29 1.96
C ILE A 51 -11.09 2.81 1.99
N TYR A 52 -11.91 1.94 2.58
CA TYR A 52 -11.54 0.53 2.81
C TYR A 52 -12.47 -0.47 2.10
N TYR A 53 -13.78 -0.41 2.32
CA TYR A 53 -14.68 -1.50 1.88
C TYR A 53 -14.96 -1.49 0.36
N ASN A 54 -14.65 -0.41 -0.35
CA ASN A 54 -14.70 -0.31 -1.81
C ASN A 54 -13.66 0.69 -2.33
N GLU A 55 -12.38 0.29 -2.31
CA GLU A 55 -11.24 1.04 -2.87
C GLU A 55 -11.52 1.59 -4.29
N ARG A 56 -12.22 0.79 -5.11
CA ARG A 56 -12.58 1.12 -6.50
C ARG A 56 -13.58 2.26 -6.64
N ALA A 57 -14.17 2.76 -5.55
CA ALA A 57 -15.08 3.89 -5.58
C ALA A 57 -14.41 5.19 -6.08
N GLY A 58 -13.08 5.31 -5.93
CA GLY A 58 -12.32 6.51 -6.29
C GLY A 58 -12.61 7.74 -5.41
N ARG A 59 -13.46 7.60 -4.40
CA ARG A 59 -13.97 8.68 -3.53
C ARG A 59 -13.07 9.04 -2.34
N GLY A 60 -11.77 8.74 -2.43
CA GLY A 60 -10.83 9.01 -1.34
C GLY A 60 -10.84 10.47 -0.89
N LYS A 61 -10.82 11.42 -1.83
CA LYS A 61 -10.79 12.87 -1.54
C LYS A 61 -12.08 13.35 -0.87
N GLU A 62 -13.22 12.85 -1.33
CA GLU A 62 -14.54 13.09 -0.77
C GLU A 62 -14.63 12.54 0.66
N ALA A 63 -14.13 11.32 0.89
CA ALA A 63 -14.06 10.69 2.21
C ALA A 63 -13.14 11.47 3.17
N LEU A 64 -11.99 11.94 2.69
CA LEU A 64 -11.06 12.77 3.48
C LEU A 64 -11.74 14.07 3.93
N ALA A 65 -12.37 14.80 3.01
CA ALA A 65 -13.08 16.05 3.32
C ALA A 65 -14.30 15.81 4.25
N LEU A 66 -14.99 14.67 4.10
CA LEU A 66 -16.08 14.26 4.97
C LEU A 66 -15.60 13.99 6.41
N LEU A 67 -14.48 13.30 6.55
CA LEU A 67 -13.81 13.04 7.82
C LEU A 67 -13.26 14.31 8.47
N GLU A 68 -12.65 15.23 7.71
CA GLU A 68 -12.22 16.54 8.21
C GLU A 68 -13.39 17.32 8.81
N LYS A 69 -14.53 17.36 8.11
CA LYS A 69 -15.77 18.00 8.58
C LYS A 69 -16.32 17.34 9.84
N ALA A 70 -16.42 16.01 9.87
CA ALA A 70 -16.95 15.28 11.03
C ALA A 70 -16.04 15.40 12.26
N SER A 71 -14.72 15.25 12.07
CA SER A 71 -13.71 15.47 13.11
C SER A 71 -13.78 16.90 13.68
N ALA A 72 -13.98 17.92 12.83
CA ALA A 72 -14.19 19.30 13.27
C ALA A 72 -15.51 19.51 14.03
N ALA A 73 -16.56 18.76 13.70
CA ALA A 73 -17.87 18.82 14.37
C ALA A 73 -17.93 18.12 15.73
N GLY A 74 -16.91 17.33 16.10
CA GLY A 74 -16.82 16.63 17.40
C GLY A 74 -16.69 15.11 17.31
N ASP A 75 -16.79 14.53 16.11
CA ASP A 75 -16.78 13.07 15.91
C ASP A 75 -15.37 12.50 16.13
N GLY A 76 -15.20 11.79 17.25
CA GLY A 76 -13.94 11.13 17.62
C GLY A 76 -13.61 9.96 16.71
N ASP A 77 -14.60 9.21 16.23
CA ASP A 77 -14.40 8.06 15.36
C ASP A 77 -13.95 8.56 13.96
N ALA A 78 -14.50 9.68 13.50
CA ALA A 78 -13.98 10.39 12.33
C ALA A 78 -12.55 10.88 12.55
N SER A 79 -12.20 11.43 13.72
CA SER A 79 -10.81 11.79 14.05
C SER A 79 -9.86 10.58 13.99
N CYS A 80 -10.31 9.38 14.38
CA CYS A 80 -9.50 8.16 14.28
C CYS A 80 -9.22 7.76 12.82
N ILE A 81 -10.25 7.69 11.97
CA ILE A 81 -10.07 7.31 10.56
C ILE A 81 -9.32 8.39 9.80
N LEU A 82 -9.57 9.68 10.10
CA LEU A 82 -8.85 10.81 9.54
C LEU A 82 -7.35 10.74 9.87
N ALA A 83 -6.97 10.39 11.11
CA ALA A 83 -5.58 10.23 11.49
C ALA A 83 -4.86 9.19 10.60
N ARG A 84 -5.50 8.04 10.37
CA ARG A 84 -4.95 6.96 9.53
C ARG A 84 -4.73 7.37 8.08
N CYS A 85 -5.49 8.35 7.56
CA CYS A 85 -5.26 8.89 6.23
C CYS A 85 -3.91 9.63 6.12
N PHE A 86 -3.42 10.21 7.22
CA PHE A 86 -2.12 10.89 7.28
C PHE A 86 -0.95 9.98 7.70
N CYS A 87 -1.21 8.74 8.17
CA CYS A 87 -0.17 7.75 8.52
C CYS A 87 0.48 7.06 7.30
N GLY A 88 0.04 7.38 6.08
CA GLY A 88 0.63 6.85 4.85
C GLY A 88 0.24 5.42 4.46
N TYR A 89 0.86 4.95 3.38
CA TYR A 89 0.44 3.77 2.61
C TYR A 89 0.46 2.42 3.37
N GLN A 90 0.99 2.38 4.59
CA GLN A 90 0.97 1.21 5.46
C GLN A 90 -0.38 1.02 6.17
N TYR A 91 -1.23 2.05 6.21
CA TYR A 91 -2.48 2.08 6.98
C TYR A 91 -3.73 2.40 6.14
N VAL A 92 -3.54 2.91 4.92
CA VAL A 92 -4.56 3.25 3.92
C VAL A 92 -4.06 2.86 2.52
N TRP A 93 -4.97 2.55 1.59
CA TRP A 93 -4.60 2.21 0.21
C TRP A 93 -3.98 3.40 -0.53
N SER A 94 -2.85 3.17 -1.20
CA SER A 94 -2.10 4.23 -1.89
C SER A 94 -2.83 4.83 -3.09
N GLY A 95 -3.79 4.12 -3.68
CA GLY A 95 -4.63 4.62 -4.78
C GLY A 95 -5.49 5.84 -4.41
N HIS A 96 -5.72 6.10 -3.12
CA HIS A 96 -6.42 7.32 -2.66
C HIS A 96 -5.57 8.60 -2.78
N GLY A 97 -4.23 8.48 -2.84
CA GLY A 97 -3.33 9.62 -2.94
C GLY A 97 -3.37 10.57 -1.75
N PHE A 98 -3.57 10.05 -0.53
CA PHE A 98 -3.56 10.86 0.69
C PHE A 98 -2.16 11.37 1.03
N PRO A 99 -2.04 12.60 1.59
CA PRO A 99 -0.77 13.15 2.03
C PRO A 99 -0.33 12.53 3.37
N GLU A 100 0.98 12.32 3.52
CA GLU A 100 1.57 11.77 4.75
C GLU A 100 1.99 12.93 5.68
N ASP A 101 1.55 12.91 6.95
CA ASP A 101 1.83 13.93 7.98
C ASP A 101 1.68 13.32 9.38
N ASP A 102 2.78 12.77 9.91
CA ASP A 102 2.82 12.12 11.22
C ASP A 102 2.37 13.03 12.36
N ASN A 103 2.73 14.32 12.32
CA ASN A 103 2.37 15.28 13.37
C ASN A 103 0.85 15.50 13.42
N ARG A 104 0.23 15.61 12.24
CA ARG A 104 -1.23 15.70 12.11
C ARG A 104 -1.91 14.40 12.48
N ALA A 105 -1.36 13.24 12.10
CA ALA A 105 -1.88 11.93 12.49
C ALA A 105 -1.90 11.76 14.03
N ILE A 106 -0.77 12.02 14.71
CA ILE A 106 -0.63 11.96 16.17
C ILE A 106 -1.62 12.91 16.85
N SER A 107 -1.70 14.16 16.37
CA SER A 107 -2.65 15.16 16.89
C SER A 107 -4.10 14.71 16.77
N LEU A 108 -4.46 14.06 15.65
CA LEU A 108 -5.81 13.52 15.42
C LEU A 108 -6.11 12.26 16.25
N LEU A 109 -5.14 11.38 16.51
CA LEU A 109 -5.31 10.25 17.44
C LEU A 109 -5.54 10.74 18.88
N HIS A 110 -4.75 11.69 19.36
CA HIS A 110 -4.98 12.29 20.69
C HIS A 110 -6.35 12.95 20.78
N LYS A 111 -6.74 13.73 19.77
CA LYS A 111 -8.07 14.34 19.65
C LYS A 111 -9.19 13.28 19.64
N SER A 112 -9.00 12.17 18.94
CA SER A 112 -9.95 11.05 18.86
C SER A 112 -10.22 10.41 20.23
N VAL A 113 -9.15 10.19 21.01
CA VAL A 113 -9.25 9.70 22.40
C VAL A 113 -9.98 10.72 23.29
N GLU A 114 -9.64 12.01 23.18
CA GLU A 114 -10.29 13.10 23.93
C GLU A 114 -11.77 13.29 23.55
N GLN A 115 -12.16 12.92 22.34
CA GLN A 115 -13.54 12.96 21.83
C GLN A 115 -14.37 11.69 22.15
N GLY A 116 -13.80 10.70 22.85
CA GLY A 116 -14.53 9.48 23.23
C GLY A 116 -14.75 8.50 22.08
N SER A 117 -13.72 8.31 21.25
CA SER A 117 -13.66 7.17 20.33
C SER A 117 -13.00 5.97 21.03
N ALA A 118 -13.77 4.90 21.25
CA ALA A 118 -13.20 3.65 21.72
C ALA A 118 -12.23 3.04 20.67
N LEU A 119 -12.57 3.21 19.38
CA LEU A 119 -11.71 2.86 18.26
C LEU A 119 -10.38 3.64 18.31
N GLY A 120 -10.45 4.95 18.56
CA GLY A 120 -9.30 5.83 18.74
C GLY A 120 -8.40 5.42 19.90
N VAL A 121 -8.98 4.94 21.01
CA VAL A 121 -8.20 4.37 22.14
C VAL A 121 -7.43 3.13 21.70
N LEU A 122 -8.04 2.19 20.97
CA LEU A 122 -7.35 0.99 20.49
C LEU A 122 -6.30 1.29 19.41
N VAL A 123 -6.58 2.20 18.48
CA VAL A 123 -5.60 2.59 17.44
C VAL A 123 -4.43 3.39 18.04
N ALA A 124 -4.69 4.29 19.00
CA ALA A 124 -3.63 4.96 19.75
C ALA A 124 -2.80 3.98 20.60
N LEU A 125 -3.43 2.94 21.17
CA LEU A 125 -2.72 1.88 21.88
C LEU A 125 -1.76 1.12 20.95
N ARG A 126 -2.24 0.70 19.77
CA ARG A 126 -1.46 -0.06 18.79
C ARG A 126 -0.37 0.77 18.09
N SER A 127 -0.57 2.06 17.91
CA SER A 127 0.46 2.98 17.37
C SER A 127 1.53 3.36 18.40
N GLY A 128 1.21 3.31 19.70
CA GLY A 128 2.06 3.77 20.80
C GLY A 128 1.66 5.14 21.37
N GLU A 129 0.84 5.91 20.64
CA GLU A 129 0.39 7.26 20.99
C GLU A 129 -0.56 7.32 22.21
N LEU A 130 -1.09 6.19 22.68
CA LEU A 130 -1.83 6.12 23.95
C LEU A 130 -0.87 6.16 25.14
N THR A 131 -0.19 7.30 25.28
CA THR A 131 0.70 7.65 26.39
C THR A 131 -0.08 7.81 27.71
N PRO A 132 0.58 7.74 28.89
CA PRO A 132 -0.10 7.88 30.18
C PRO A 132 -0.79 9.24 30.43
N SER A 133 -0.47 10.28 29.65
CA SER A 133 -1.15 11.58 29.69
C SER A 133 -2.39 11.61 28.80
N VAL A 134 -2.37 10.94 27.64
CA VAL A 134 -3.50 10.82 26.71
C VAL A 134 -4.53 9.82 27.26
N GLN A 135 -4.09 8.67 27.77
CA GLN A 135 -4.98 7.68 28.39
C GLN A 135 -5.80 8.27 29.55
N LYS A 136 -5.25 9.23 30.31
CA LYS A 136 -5.97 9.92 31.40
C LYS A 136 -7.11 10.84 30.93
N LYS A 137 -7.20 11.13 29.62
CA LYS A 137 -8.26 11.96 29.03
C LYS A 137 -9.36 11.13 28.35
N MET A 138 -9.19 9.82 28.18
CA MET A 138 -10.21 8.98 27.57
C MET A 138 -11.44 8.92 28.49
N PRO A 139 -12.68 9.04 27.98
CA PRO A 139 -13.90 9.01 28.79
C PRO A 139 -14.34 7.58 29.17
N PHE A 140 -13.40 6.66 29.32
CA PHE A 140 -13.60 5.27 29.70
C PHE A 140 -12.87 5.00 31.02
N ALA A 141 -13.47 4.22 31.92
CA ALA A 141 -12.91 3.87 33.22
C ALA A 141 -11.62 3.03 33.10
N ASN A 142 -11.48 2.26 32.03
CA ASN A 142 -10.31 1.44 31.72
C ASN A 142 -10.26 1.06 30.22
N LEU A 143 -9.25 0.30 29.80
CA LEU A 143 -9.06 -0.10 28.40
C LEU A 143 -9.98 -1.25 27.95
N MET A 144 -10.46 -2.08 28.88
CA MET A 144 -11.41 -3.16 28.58
C MET A 144 -12.76 -2.59 28.15
N GLU A 145 -13.26 -1.53 28.79
CA GLU A 145 -14.52 -0.85 28.40
C GLU A 145 -14.45 -0.31 26.96
N ALA A 146 -13.34 0.30 26.56
CA ALA A 146 -13.11 0.71 25.18
C ALA A 146 -12.97 -0.48 24.21
N PHE A 147 -12.36 -1.59 24.66
CA PHE A 147 -12.29 -2.82 23.86
C PHE A 147 -13.67 -3.46 23.66
N GLU A 148 -14.51 -3.48 24.69
CA GLU A 148 -15.88 -4.03 24.66
C GLU A 148 -16.81 -3.20 23.74
N GLU A 149 -16.69 -1.87 23.72
CA GLU A 149 -17.41 -1.02 22.75
C GLU A 149 -17.04 -1.36 21.29
N VAL A 150 -15.74 -1.50 20.99
CA VAL A 150 -15.28 -1.86 19.63
C VAL A 150 -15.63 -3.32 19.29
N LEU A 151 -15.61 -4.23 20.27
CA LEU A 151 -15.96 -5.63 20.09
C LEU A 151 -17.44 -5.78 19.70
N GLY A 152 -18.36 -5.07 20.38
CA GLY A 152 -19.78 -5.08 20.03
C GLY A 152 -20.04 -4.58 18.60
N ILE A 153 -19.26 -3.60 18.11
CA ILE A 153 -19.35 -3.10 16.72
C ILE A 153 -18.77 -4.14 15.73
N ALA A 154 -17.70 -4.86 16.12
CA ALA A 154 -17.13 -5.95 15.32
C ALA A 154 -18.06 -7.18 15.23
N GLU A 155 -18.74 -7.53 16.32
CA GLU A 155 -19.77 -8.57 16.40
C GLU A 155 -21.02 -8.20 15.59
N ALA A 156 -21.41 -6.92 15.60
CA ALA A 156 -22.47 -6.38 14.74
C ALA A 156 -22.12 -6.37 13.23
N GLY A 157 -20.86 -6.68 12.87
CA GLY A 157 -20.45 -6.96 11.49
C GLY A 157 -19.51 -5.95 10.84
N ASP A 158 -19.08 -4.88 11.52
CA ASP A 158 -18.18 -3.89 10.92
C ASP A 158 -16.75 -4.42 10.73
N ALA A 159 -16.28 -4.43 9.49
CA ALA A 159 -15.01 -5.06 9.13
C ALA A 159 -13.78 -4.32 9.64
N PHE A 160 -13.85 -2.98 9.82
CA PHE A 160 -12.76 -2.20 10.37
C PHE A 160 -12.61 -2.42 11.89
N CYS A 161 -13.72 -2.53 12.62
CA CYS A 161 -13.71 -2.95 14.02
C CYS A 161 -13.22 -4.40 14.16
N GLN A 162 -13.65 -5.32 13.30
CA GLN A 162 -13.13 -6.71 13.26
C GLN A 162 -11.62 -6.75 13.04
N TYR A 163 -11.09 -5.94 12.11
CA TYR A 163 -9.64 -5.80 11.90
C TYR A 163 -8.95 -5.23 13.15
N THR A 164 -9.55 -4.26 13.83
CA THR A 164 -8.98 -3.66 15.05
C THR A 164 -8.91 -4.67 16.20
N ILE A 165 -9.99 -5.41 16.46
CA ILE A 165 -10.04 -6.49 17.46
C ILE A 165 -9.02 -7.59 17.12
N ALA A 166 -8.91 -8.00 15.86
CA ALA A 166 -7.91 -8.96 15.42
C ALA A 166 -6.47 -8.50 15.69
N ASN A 167 -6.18 -7.21 15.44
CA ASN A 167 -4.87 -6.62 15.76
C ASN A 167 -4.59 -6.62 17.27
N SER A 168 -5.59 -6.33 18.12
CA SER A 168 -5.39 -6.32 19.57
C SER A 168 -5.04 -7.70 20.16
N TYR A 169 -5.47 -8.79 19.50
CA TYR A 169 -5.00 -10.13 19.80
C TYR A 169 -3.62 -10.41 19.18
N PHE A 170 -3.44 -10.14 17.88
CA PHE A 170 -2.24 -10.46 17.10
C PHE A 170 -0.97 -9.70 17.54
N TRP A 171 -1.11 -8.48 18.08
CA TRP A 171 0.01 -7.68 18.58
C TRP A 171 0.11 -7.62 20.11
N TRP A 172 -0.59 -8.54 20.80
CA TRP A 172 -0.57 -8.71 22.26
C TRP A 172 -1.09 -7.51 23.08
N ASP A 173 -1.78 -6.54 22.45
CA ASP A 173 -2.41 -5.41 23.15
C ASP A 173 -3.37 -5.90 24.25
N PHE A 174 -3.98 -7.07 24.06
CA PHE A 174 -4.87 -7.73 25.02
C PHE A 174 -4.27 -7.86 26.43
N LEU A 175 -2.94 -7.93 26.58
CA LEU A 175 -2.25 -7.94 27.87
C LEU A 175 -2.45 -6.63 28.64
N ARG A 176 -2.31 -5.49 27.96
CA ARG A 176 -2.52 -4.15 28.52
C ARG A 176 -4.00 -3.81 28.64
N ILE A 177 -4.84 -4.28 27.72
CA ILE A 177 -6.30 -4.10 27.74
C ILE A 177 -6.93 -4.82 28.95
N GLN A 178 -6.65 -6.12 29.11
CA GLN A 178 -7.18 -6.94 30.21
C GLN A 178 -6.42 -6.72 31.54
N ASN A 179 -5.32 -5.94 31.54
CA ASN A 179 -4.42 -5.74 32.66
C ASN A 179 -3.92 -7.06 33.29
N LYS A 180 -3.48 -8.01 32.44
CA LYS A 180 -2.99 -9.35 32.83
C LYS A 180 -1.59 -9.56 32.29
N GLY A 181 -0.60 -9.51 33.18
CA GLY A 181 0.80 -9.85 32.87
C GLY A 181 1.15 -11.27 33.34
N ARG A 182 2.44 -11.65 33.25
CA ARG A 182 2.93 -12.95 33.73
C ARG A 182 2.55 -13.24 35.19
N ASP A 183 2.59 -12.23 36.06
CA ASP A 183 2.34 -12.37 37.50
C ASP A 183 0.86 -12.60 37.84
N SER A 184 -0.05 -12.43 36.86
CA SER A 184 -1.47 -12.76 36.99
C SER A 184 -1.77 -14.27 36.94
N PHE A 185 -0.74 -15.13 36.77
CA PHE A 185 -0.87 -16.57 36.54
C PHE A 185 0.04 -17.40 37.47
N PRO A 186 -0.42 -18.56 37.97
CA PRO A 186 0.30 -19.34 38.98
C PRO A 186 1.61 -19.94 38.47
N ASN A 187 1.74 -20.21 37.16
CA ASN A 187 2.95 -20.78 36.55
C ASN A 187 3.09 -20.34 35.08
N GLN A 188 4.20 -20.71 34.45
CA GLN A 188 4.50 -20.35 33.06
C GLN A 188 3.53 -21.01 32.06
N GLU A 189 3.07 -22.21 32.36
CA GLU A 189 2.17 -23.00 31.50
C GLU A 189 0.80 -22.34 31.39
N ALA A 190 0.22 -21.89 32.51
CA ALA A 190 -1.04 -21.16 32.57
C ALA A 190 -0.95 -19.81 31.82
N TYR A 191 0.17 -19.09 31.96
CA TYR A 191 0.40 -17.87 31.19
C TYR A 191 0.51 -18.15 29.68
N ARG A 192 1.27 -19.17 29.28
CA ARG A 192 1.43 -19.59 27.87
C ARG A 192 0.10 -20.07 27.27
N ALA A 193 -0.72 -20.77 28.05
CA ALA A 193 -2.07 -21.19 27.64
C ALA A 193 -2.98 -19.98 27.38
N TYR A 194 -2.99 -19.01 28.30
CA TYR A 194 -3.73 -17.74 28.15
C TYR A 194 -3.24 -16.92 26.95
N LEU A 195 -1.92 -16.81 26.72
CA LEU A 195 -1.38 -16.18 25.52
C LEU A 195 -1.90 -16.89 24.26
N LYS A 196 -1.76 -18.22 24.21
CA LYS A 196 -2.20 -19.03 23.07
C LYS A 196 -3.68 -18.87 22.76
N GLU A 197 -4.53 -18.89 23.79
CA GLU A 197 -5.98 -18.71 23.70
C GLU A 197 -6.35 -17.34 23.10
N ASN A 198 -5.68 -16.27 23.55
CA ASN A 198 -5.97 -14.91 23.08
C ASN A 198 -5.43 -14.68 21.67
N ILE A 199 -4.16 -15.01 21.40
CA ILE A 199 -3.54 -14.86 20.08
C ILE A 199 -4.35 -15.62 19.01
N SER A 200 -4.83 -16.84 19.32
CA SER A 200 -5.61 -17.65 18.37
C SER A 200 -6.92 -16.99 17.90
N GLN A 201 -7.48 -16.03 18.65
CA GLN A 201 -8.72 -15.34 18.28
C GLN A 201 -8.53 -14.40 17.09
N CYS A 202 -7.31 -13.96 16.77
CA CYS A 202 -7.08 -13.06 15.64
C CYS A 202 -7.43 -13.70 14.28
N GLU A 203 -7.36 -15.04 14.16
CA GLU A 203 -7.53 -15.76 12.89
C GLU A 203 -8.93 -15.55 12.28
N ASP A 204 -9.98 -15.83 13.05
CA ASP A 204 -11.37 -15.66 12.60
C ASP A 204 -11.74 -14.18 12.42
N TRP A 205 -11.26 -13.30 13.31
CA TRP A 205 -11.50 -11.86 13.19
C TRP A 205 -10.86 -11.24 11.93
N PHE A 206 -9.63 -11.64 11.57
CA PHE A 206 -9.04 -11.24 10.28
C PHE A 206 -9.80 -11.84 9.09
N TRP A 207 -10.27 -13.09 9.16
CA TRP A 207 -11.07 -13.69 8.09
C TRP A 207 -12.43 -13.00 7.88
N LYS A 208 -13.10 -12.59 8.96
CA LYS A 208 -14.31 -11.75 8.89
C LYS A 208 -13.99 -10.39 8.27
N ALA A 209 -12.94 -9.71 8.76
CA ALA A 209 -12.52 -8.40 8.27
C ALA A 209 -12.15 -8.42 6.77
N LEU A 210 -11.45 -9.45 6.30
CA LEU A 210 -11.09 -9.62 4.89
C LEU A 210 -12.34 -9.80 4.01
N ARG A 211 -13.32 -10.61 4.45
CA ARG A 211 -14.60 -10.79 3.74
C ARG A 211 -15.45 -9.52 3.70
N GLY A 212 -15.31 -8.67 4.71
CA GLY A 212 -15.94 -7.33 4.75
C GLY A 212 -15.10 -6.21 4.11
N GLY A 213 -14.00 -6.54 3.43
CA GLY A 213 -13.25 -5.60 2.60
C GLY A 213 -11.98 -4.99 3.21
N ILE A 214 -11.57 -5.37 4.43
CA ILE A 214 -10.26 -4.95 4.95
C ILE A 214 -9.16 -5.84 4.35
N TYR A 215 -8.64 -5.44 3.18
CA TYR A 215 -7.56 -6.16 2.50
C TYR A 215 -6.32 -6.35 3.41
N PHE A 216 -6.01 -5.36 4.28
CA PHE A 216 -4.92 -5.43 5.26
C PHE A 216 -4.98 -6.66 6.18
N ALA A 217 -6.16 -7.26 6.40
CA ALA A 217 -6.31 -8.48 7.18
C ALA A 217 -5.59 -9.67 6.53
N ALA A 218 -5.45 -9.69 5.19
CA ALA A 218 -4.65 -10.68 4.48
C ALA A 218 -3.15 -10.56 4.78
N ASN A 219 -2.63 -9.35 4.99
CA ASN A 219 -1.21 -9.16 5.36
C ASN A 219 -0.90 -9.81 6.71
N ASN A 220 -1.78 -9.60 7.70
CA ASN A 220 -1.63 -10.18 9.03
C ASN A 220 -1.89 -11.70 9.04
N LEU A 221 -2.91 -12.20 8.33
CA LEU A 221 -3.13 -13.64 8.12
C LEU A 221 -1.92 -14.31 7.44
N ASN A 222 -1.35 -13.68 6.40
CA ASN A 222 -0.16 -14.20 5.74
C ASN A 222 1.02 -14.29 6.72
N ARG A 223 1.27 -13.26 7.54
CA ARG A 223 2.30 -13.30 8.58
C ARG A 223 2.02 -14.39 9.62
N TYR A 224 0.83 -14.40 10.19
CA TYR A 224 0.39 -15.37 11.21
C TYR A 224 0.53 -16.82 10.73
N TYR A 225 0.16 -17.11 9.47
CA TYR A 225 0.33 -18.43 8.89
C TYR A 225 1.79 -18.75 8.50
N THR A 226 2.55 -17.81 7.93
CA THR A 226 3.92 -18.11 7.47
C THR A 226 4.98 -18.08 8.58
N GLN A 227 4.74 -17.36 9.68
CA GLN A 227 5.70 -17.14 10.77
C GLN A 227 5.25 -17.71 12.12
N GLY A 228 3.94 -17.84 12.35
CA GLY A 228 3.39 -18.16 13.67
C GLY A 228 3.42 -16.96 14.62
N ASP A 229 3.54 -17.24 15.92
CA ASP A 229 3.72 -16.25 16.98
C ASP A 229 4.67 -16.82 18.06
N GLU A 230 5.86 -16.21 18.15
CA GLU A 230 7.03 -16.62 18.94
C GLU A 230 7.22 -18.15 19.03
N ASP A 231 7.08 -18.74 20.22
CA ASP A 231 7.06 -20.19 20.44
C ASP A 231 5.66 -20.70 20.87
N ILE A 232 4.64 -19.85 20.74
CA ILE A 232 3.28 -20.04 21.27
C ILE A 232 2.34 -20.59 20.17
N ILE A 233 2.44 -20.03 18.96
CA ILE A 233 1.73 -20.50 17.76
C ILE A 233 2.76 -20.93 16.72
N ALA A 234 2.71 -22.19 16.30
CA ALA A 234 3.57 -22.69 15.23
C ALA A 234 3.10 -22.20 13.84
N PRO A 235 4.01 -21.96 12.89
CA PRO A 235 3.66 -21.61 11.52
C PRO A 235 2.89 -22.73 10.82
N ARG A 236 1.98 -22.32 9.93
CA ARG A 236 1.05 -23.10 9.10
C ARG A 236 1.04 -22.54 7.66
N PRO A 237 2.19 -22.49 6.95
CA PRO A 237 2.33 -21.74 5.69
C PRO A 237 1.40 -22.24 4.57
N GLU A 238 0.95 -23.49 4.62
CA GLU A 238 -0.05 -24.07 3.72
C GLU A 238 -1.40 -23.33 3.74
N MET A 239 -1.74 -22.67 4.85
CA MET A 239 -2.95 -21.85 4.98
C MET A 239 -2.87 -20.51 4.25
N ALA A 240 -1.66 -19.98 4.01
CA ALA A 240 -1.44 -18.72 3.30
C ALA A 240 -1.48 -18.85 1.76
N LYS A 241 -1.35 -20.08 1.23
CA LYS A 241 -1.02 -20.34 -0.19
C LYS A 241 -1.94 -19.65 -1.22
N ASP A 242 -3.23 -19.52 -0.89
CA ASP A 242 -4.29 -18.97 -1.76
C ASP A 242 -4.84 -17.63 -1.25
N LEU A 243 -4.28 -17.07 -0.18
CA LEU A 243 -4.82 -15.88 0.50
C LEU A 243 -4.86 -14.65 -0.41
N TRP A 244 -3.81 -14.43 -1.22
CA TRP A 244 -3.79 -13.36 -2.24
C TRP A 244 -4.78 -13.62 -3.38
N LYS A 245 -5.04 -14.88 -3.72
CA LYS A 245 -6.07 -15.24 -4.71
C LYS A 245 -7.46 -14.91 -4.18
N ILE A 246 -7.77 -15.29 -2.94
CA ILE A 246 -9.06 -14.98 -2.30
C ILE A 246 -9.25 -13.46 -2.22
N GLY A 247 -8.22 -12.72 -1.84
CA GLY A 247 -8.22 -11.26 -1.85
C GLY A 247 -8.41 -10.64 -3.24
N ALA A 248 -7.84 -11.25 -4.28
CA ALA A 248 -8.01 -10.86 -5.68
C ALA A 248 -9.45 -11.13 -6.18
N GLU A 249 -10.02 -12.27 -5.82
CA GLU A 249 -11.40 -12.69 -6.12
C GLU A 249 -12.44 -11.81 -5.39
N TYR A 250 -12.12 -11.28 -4.20
CA TYR A 250 -12.93 -10.26 -3.51
C TYR A 250 -12.82 -8.86 -4.15
N GLY A 251 -11.94 -8.68 -5.14
CA GLY A 251 -11.85 -7.45 -5.93
C GLY A 251 -10.80 -6.43 -5.47
N HIS A 252 -10.00 -6.73 -4.44
CA HIS A 252 -8.99 -5.80 -3.90
C HIS A 252 -7.89 -5.54 -4.93
N PRO A 253 -7.71 -4.30 -5.44
CA PRO A 253 -6.78 -4.02 -6.55
C PRO A 253 -5.34 -4.46 -6.23
N ILE A 254 -4.84 -4.14 -5.04
CA ILE A 254 -3.49 -4.54 -4.60
C ILE A 254 -3.28 -6.07 -4.59
N HIS A 255 -4.29 -6.85 -4.15
CA HIS A 255 -4.21 -8.31 -4.15
C HIS A 255 -4.27 -8.89 -5.57
N GLN A 256 -5.00 -8.24 -6.48
CA GLN A 256 -5.02 -8.63 -7.89
C GLN A 256 -3.65 -8.45 -8.54
N SER A 257 -2.91 -7.38 -8.23
CA SER A 257 -1.52 -7.23 -8.68
C SER A 257 -0.61 -8.31 -8.09
N ILE A 258 -0.66 -8.55 -6.77
CA ILE A 258 0.16 -9.58 -6.10
C ILE A 258 -0.14 -10.98 -6.63
N TYR A 259 -1.40 -11.28 -6.96
CA TYR A 259 -1.76 -12.56 -7.57
C TYR A 259 -1.35 -12.65 -9.04
N ALA A 260 -1.40 -11.55 -9.80
CA ALA A 260 -0.83 -11.48 -11.15
C ALA A 260 0.70 -11.72 -11.15
N ASP A 261 1.43 -11.15 -10.19
CA ASP A 261 2.87 -11.40 -10.01
C ASP A 261 3.15 -12.89 -9.76
N LYS A 262 2.35 -13.54 -8.89
CA LYS A 262 2.44 -15.00 -8.64
C LYS A 262 2.20 -15.81 -9.93
N LEU A 263 1.30 -15.36 -10.79
CA LEU A 263 0.96 -16.01 -12.05
C LEU A 263 2.01 -15.78 -13.15
N GLU A 264 2.59 -14.59 -13.30
CA GLU A 264 3.71 -14.36 -14.24
C GLU A 264 4.93 -15.21 -13.85
N ASN A 265 5.27 -15.26 -12.56
CA ASN A 265 6.37 -16.10 -12.06
C ASN A 265 6.11 -17.61 -12.25
N ALA A 266 4.84 -18.02 -12.37
CA ALA A 266 4.44 -19.39 -12.76
C ALA A 266 4.34 -19.61 -14.28
N GLY A 267 4.58 -18.58 -15.10
CA GLY A 267 4.45 -18.61 -16.56
C GLY A 267 3.01 -18.52 -17.09
N GLN A 268 2.01 -18.32 -16.22
CA GLN A 268 0.58 -18.23 -16.54
C GLN A 268 0.21 -16.85 -17.13
N ASN A 269 0.93 -16.42 -18.16
CA ASN A 269 0.93 -15.04 -18.66
C ASN A 269 -0.46 -14.52 -19.09
N GLU A 270 -1.29 -15.33 -19.75
CA GLU A 270 -2.65 -14.93 -20.12
C GLU A 270 -3.54 -14.64 -18.91
N GLU A 271 -3.33 -15.36 -17.81
CA GLU A 271 -4.10 -15.21 -16.57
C GLU A 271 -3.54 -14.04 -15.75
N ALA A 272 -2.22 -13.91 -15.65
CA ALA A 272 -1.54 -12.77 -15.05
C ALA A 272 -2.01 -11.45 -15.69
N LEU A 273 -2.07 -11.37 -17.02
CA LEU A 273 -2.55 -10.18 -17.74
C LEU A 273 -4.01 -9.83 -17.42
N ARG A 274 -4.89 -10.81 -17.19
CA ARG A 274 -6.28 -10.56 -16.78
C ARG A 274 -6.33 -9.93 -15.38
N TRP A 275 -5.52 -10.43 -14.45
CA TRP A 275 -5.44 -9.90 -13.09
C TRP A 275 -4.73 -8.53 -13.02
N TYR A 276 -3.65 -8.30 -13.78
CA TYR A 276 -3.04 -6.97 -13.93
C TYR A 276 -4.05 -5.96 -14.50
N LYS A 277 -4.86 -6.34 -15.49
CA LYS A 277 -5.94 -5.47 -16.01
C LYS A 277 -7.00 -5.18 -14.96
N ALA A 278 -7.53 -6.20 -14.28
CA ALA A 278 -8.54 -6.00 -13.24
C ALA A 278 -8.04 -5.12 -12.07
N SER A 279 -6.74 -5.22 -11.76
CA SER A 279 -6.02 -4.39 -10.78
C SER A 279 -5.90 -2.93 -11.26
N ALA A 280 -5.47 -2.73 -12.51
CA ALA A 280 -5.28 -1.42 -13.14
C ALA A 280 -6.60 -0.67 -13.37
N GLU A 281 -7.65 -1.39 -13.76
CA GLU A 281 -9.04 -0.92 -13.82
C GLU A 281 -9.63 -0.68 -12.42
N GLY A 282 -9.09 -1.34 -11.40
CA GLY A 282 -9.35 -1.06 -9.99
C GLY A 282 -8.61 0.15 -9.43
N GLY A 283 -7.75 0.80 -10.23
CA GLY A 283 -6.98 1.98 -9.82
C GLY A 283 -5.69 1.68 -9.05
N GLN A 284 -5.21 0.44 -9.01
CA GLN A 284 -3.95 0.09 -8.34
C GLN A 284 -2.76 0.83 -8.98
N PRO A 285 -2.01 1.65 -8.21
CA PRO A 285 -0.81 2.31 -8.72
C PRO A 285 0.22 1.29 -9.26
N GLY A 286 0.67 1.51 -10.49
CA GLY A 286 1.64 0.68 -11.20
C GLY A 286 1.06 -0.41 -12.08
N SER A 287 -0.18 -0.86 -11.88
CA SER A 287 -0.68 -2.01 -12.65
C SER A 287 -0.89 -1.71 -14.15
N TRP A 288 -1.07 -0.45 -14.58
CA TRP A 288 -1.01 -0.14 -16.02
C TRP A 288 0.42 -0.20 -16.57
N CYS A 289 1.46 -0.04 -15.74
CA CYS A 289 2.84 -0.31 -16.17
C CYS A 289 3.01 -1.80 -16.52
N ASP A 290 2.45 -2.71 -15.73
CA ASP A 290 2.56 -4.15 -16.01
C ASP A 290 1.69 -4.59 -17.19
N VAL A 291 0.47 -4.06 -17.34
CA VAL A 291 -0.32 -4.24 -18.58
C VAL A 291 0.46 -3.73 -19.79
N GLY A 292 1.07 -2.54 -19.71
CA GLY A 292 1.89 -1.98 -20.80
C GLY A 292 3.12 -2.84 -21.11
N ARG A 293 3.81 -3.34 -20.08
CA ARG A 293 4.96 -4.25 -20.20
C ARG A 293 4.59 -5.54 -20.94
N PHE A 294 3.44 -6.15 -20.63
CA PHE A 294 2.95 -7.35 -21.30
C PHE A 294 2.70 -7.13 -22.79
N TYR A 295 2.04 -6.03 -23.17
CA TYR A 295 1.78 -5.69 -24.57
C TYR A 295 3.04 -5.26 -25.35
N MET A 296 3.99 -4.57 -24.69
CA MET A 296 5.30 -4.21 -25.27
C MET A 296 6.17 -5.45 -25.55
N GLU A 297 6.05 -6.48 -24.71
CA GLU A 297 6.85 -7.71 -24.79
C GLU A 297 6.16 -8.86 -25.55
N GLY A 298 4.83 -8.80 -25.77
CA GLY A 298 4.05 -9.88 -26.37
C GLY A 298 3.82 -11.09 -25.44
N LYS A 299 3.79 -10.85 -24.12
CA LYS A 299 3.61 -11.90 -23.10
C LYS A 299 2.14 -12.24 -22.94
N GLY A 300 1.73 -13.45 -23.30
CA GLY A 300 0.33 -13.90 -23.12
C GLY A 300 -0.71 -13.06 -23.88
N VAL A 301 -0.28 -12.32 -24.90
CA VAL A 301 -1.12 -11.46 -25.75
C VAL A 301 -0.37 -11.14 -27.03
N GLU A 302 -1.09 -10.81 -28.11
CA GLU A 302 -0.47 -10.23 -29.30
C GLU A 302 0.20 -8.89 -28.94
N LYS A 303 1.39 -8.67 -29.51
CA LYS A 303 2.25 -7.54 -29.16
C LYS A 303 1.74 -6.24 -29.77
N ASP A 304 1.30 -5.31 -28.93
CA ASP A 304 0.88 -3.96 -29.32
C ASP A 304 1.72 -2.91 -28.57
N GLU A 305 2.75 -2.39 -29.24
CA GLU A 305 3.60 -1.35 -28.65
C GLU A 305 2.85 0.00 -28.48
N ALA A 306 1.80 0.27 -29.26
CA ALA A 306 1.05 1.53 -29.19
C ALA A 306 0.05 1.54 -28.04
N TYR A 307 -0.65 0.43 -27.81
CA TYR A 307 -1.45 0.25 -26.59
C TYR A 307 -0.56 0.20 -25.33
N ALA A 308 0.64 -0.40 -25.42
CA ALA A 308 1.60 -0.37 -24.33
C ALA A 308 2.01 1.06 -23.92
N VAL A 309 2.31 1.94 -24.89
CA VAL A 309 2.54 3.38 -24.64
C VAL A 309 1.35 4.02 -23.92
N GLN A 310 0.12 3.80 -24.41
CA GLN A 310 -1.09 4.33 -23.76
C GLN A 310 -1.27 3.84 -22.32
N CYS A 311 -0.79 2.64 -22.00
CA CYS A 311 -0.79 2.13 -20.63
C CYS A 311 0.27 2.83 -19.76
N PHE A 312 1.49 3.02 -20.26
CA PHE A 312 2.51 3.78 -19.54
C PHE A 312 2.10 5.26 -19.32
N GLU A 313 1.44 5.89 -20.30
CA GLU A 313 1.00 7.30 -20.19
C GLU A 313 -0.08 7.53 -19.11
N ARG A 314 -0.89 6.52 -18.76
CA ARG A 314 -1.87 6.58 -17.64
C ARG A 314 -1.22 6.73 -16.26
N GLU A 315 0.03 6.30 -16.13
CA GLU A 315 0.75 6.16 -14.86
C GLU A 315 1.71 7.33 -14.59
N ILE A 316 1.96 8.16 -15.61
CA ILE A 316 2.77 9.40 -15.51
C ILE A 316 2.19 10.38 -14.46
N PRO A 317 0.86 10.64 -14.38
CA PRO A 317 0.30 11.58 -13.40
C PRO A 317 0.50 11.17 -11.93
N ILE A 318 0.63 9.86 -11.66
CA ILE A 318 0.86 9.32 -10.30
C ILE A 318 2.34 9.03 -10.03
N GLY A 319 3.24 9.43 -10.92
CA GLY A 319 4.68 9.36 -10.70
C GLY A 319 5.31 7.96 -10.85
N ASN A 320 4.66 7.01 -11.54
CA ASN A 320 5.16 5.64 -11.61
C ASN A 320 6.50 5.53 -12.37
N ILE A 321 7.57 5.25 -11.63
CA ILE A 321 8.94 5.22 -12.14
C ILE A 321 9.17 4.10 -13.17
N GLY A 322 8.39 3.01 -13.15
CA GLY A 322 8.39 2.00 -14.20
C GLY A 322 7.92 2.57 -15.54
N SER A 323 6.75 3.20 -15.54
CA SER A 323 6.17 3.81 -16.74
C SER A 323 7.02 4.94 -17.33
N TYR A 324 7.63 5.80 -16.50
CA TYR A 324 8.60 6.80 -16.99
C TYR A 324 9.78 6.15 -17.74
N ASN A 325 10.33 5.05 -17.20
CA ASN A 325 11.41 4.30 -17.84
C ASN A 325 10.95 3.65 -19.16
N TYR A 326 9.85 2.90 -19.14
CA TYR A 326 9.35 2.20 -20.34
C TYR A 326 8.90 3.16 -21.44
N LEU A 327 8.19 4.24 -21.11
CA LEU A 327 7.79 5.28 -22.06
C LEU A 327 9.00 6.03 -22.61
N GLY A 328 10.00 6.34 -21.77
CA GLY A 328 11.27 6.93 -22.22
C GLY A 328 12.02 6.04 -23.21
N LYS A 329 12.07 4.73 -22.98
CA LYS A 329 12.60 3.74 -23.92
C LYS A 329 11.77 3.62 -25.20
N ALA A 330 10.44 3.72 -25.11
CA ALA A 330 9.54 3.70 -26.27
C ALA A 330 9.84 4.88 -27.21
N TYR A 331 9.93 6.10 -26.67
CA TYR A 331 10.34 7.29 -27.42
C TYR A 331 11.79 7.23 -27.93
N PHE A 332 12.72 6.63 -27.18
CA PHE A 332 14.10 6.45 -27.63
C PHE A 332 14.22 5.57 -28.89
N PHE A 333 13.37 4.54 -29.02
CA PHE A 333 13.42 3.59 -30.14
C PHE A 333 12.33 3.80 -31.21
N GLY A 334 11.35 4.69 -31.00
CA GLY A 334 10.19 4.82 -31.90
C GLY A 334 9.27 3.61 -31.87
N ARG A 335 9.05 3.02 -30.68
CA ARG A 335 8.24 1.81 -30.47
C ARG A 335 6.85 2.16 -29.97
N GLY A 336 5.82 1.92 -30.78
CA GLY A 336 4.44 2.35 -30.50
C GLY A 336 4.19 3.86 -30.61
N VAL A 337 5.24 4.66 -30.78
CA VAL A 337 5.23 6.12 -30.93
C VAL A 337 6.26 6.55 -31.96
N ALA A 338 6.12 7.77 -32.51
CA ALA A 338 7.20 8.41 -33.23
C ALA A 338 8.44 8.54 -32.34
N GLN A 339 9.64 8.36 -32.92
CA GLN A 339 10.89 8.51 -32.18
C GLN A 339 11.11 9.97 -31.77
N ASP A 340 11.34 10.21 -30.48
CA ASP A 340 11.62 11.53 -29.92
C ASP A 340 12.68 11.38 -28.82
N TYR A 341 13.93 11.69 -29.17
CA TYR A 341 15.03 11.63 -28.21
C TYR A 341 14.94 12.69 -27.10
N ALA A 342 14.26 13.81 -27.31
CA ALA A 342 14.12 14.86 -26.30
C ALA A 342 13.09 14.45 -25.24
N LYS A 343 11.90 13.98 -25.66
CA LYS A 343 10.90 13.39 -24.75
C LYS A 343 11.46 12.14 -24.05
N ALA A 344 12.24 11.31 -24.75
CA ALA A 344 12.96 10.19 -24.13
C ALA A 344 13.93 10.65 -23.03
N PHE A 345 14.84 11.58 -23.33
CA PHE A 345 15.81 12.10 -22.38
C PHE A 345 15.14 12.75 -21.16
N GLN A 346 14.05 13.48 -21.36
CA GLN A 346 13.26 14.09 -20.28
C GLN A 346 12.64 13.03 -19.35
N LEU A 347 11.95 12.03 -19.90
CA LEU A 347 11.29 10.97 -19.12
C LEU A 347 12.30 10.11 -18.35
N LEU A 348 13.41 9.75 -19.00
CA LEU A 348 14.48 8.97 -18.39
C LEU A 348 15.25 9.77 -17.32
N SER A 349 15.42 11.08 -17.51
CA SER A 349 16.02 11.96 -16.49
C SER A 349 15.12 12.07 -15.27
N TYR A 350 13.80 12.23 -15.44
CA TYR A 350 12.85 12.23 -14.32
C TYR A 350 12.93 10.91 -13.52
N ALA A 351 12.96 9.76 -14.20
CA ALA A 351 13.12 8.47 -13.53
C ALA A 351 14.45 8.37 -12.77
N TYR A 352 15.54 8.89 -13.35
CA TYR A 352 16.87 8.93 -12.73
C TYR A 352 16.96 9.85 -11.51
N ASP A 353 16.37 11.05 -11.58
CA ASP A 353 16.33 12.02 -10.48
C ASP A 353 15.44 11.52 -9.31
N LYS A 354 14.53 10.58 -9.60
CA LYS A 354 13.78 9.77 -8.62
C LYS A 354 14.50 8.48 -8.20
N GLY A 355 15.79 8.35 -8.51
CA GLY A 355 16.68 7.28 -8.06
C GLY A 355 16.81 6.07 -9.00
N SER A 356 16.06 6.01 -10.11
CA SER A 356 16.06 4.84 -10.99
C SER A 356 17.33 4.73 -11.84
N LYS A 357 18.02 3.60 -11.75
CA LYS A 357 19.23 3.33 -12.56
C LYS A 357 18.96 2.54 -13.84
N TRP A 358 17.71 2.18 -14.13
CA TRP A 358 17.31 1.46 -15.35
C TRP A 358 17.58 2.31 -16.61
N GLY A 359 17.35 3.62 -16.54
CA GLY A 359 17.48 4.54 -17.68
C GLY A 359 18.90 5.01 -18.02
N VAL A 360 19.91 4.79 -17.16
CA VAL A 360 21.21 5.50 -17.25
C VAL A 360 21.99 5.24 -18.53
N PHE A 361 21.91 4.04 -19.10
CA PHE A 361 22.56 3.76 -20.38
C PHE A 361 22.01 4.67 -21.51
N TYR A 362 20.69 4.83 -21.60
CA TYR A 362 20.06 5.67 -22.61
C TYR A 362 20.42 7.15 -22.40
N LEU A 363 20.47 7.62 -21.14
CA LEU A 363 20.93 8.97 -20.81
C LEU A 363 22.40 9.19 -21.21
N GLY A 364 23.28 8.22 -20.93
CA GLY A 364 24.67 8.23 -21.37
C GLY A 364 24.82 8.27 -22.89
N LYS A 365 24.02 7.47 -23.62
CA LYS A 365 23.98 7.44 -25.08
C LYS A 365 23.43 8.74 -25.67
N CYS A 366 22.41 9.34 -25.06
CA CYS A 366 21.88 10.65 -25.42
C CYS A 366 22.96 11.74 -25.29
N CYS A 367 23.64 11.85 -24.14
CA CYS A 367 24.72 12.81 -23.95
C CYS A 367 25.93 12.54 -24.87
N PHE A 368 26.27 11.28 -25.16
CA PHE A 368 27.40 10.95 -26.06
C PHE A 368 27.14 11.38 -27.51
N TYR A 369 25.94 11.15 -28.03
CA TYR A 369 25.61 11.42 -29.45
C TYR A 369 24.87 12.75 -29.69
N GLY A 370 24.49 13.49 -28.64
CA GLY A 370 23.68 14.71 -28.76
C GLY A 370 22.21 14.45 -29.11
N LEU A 371 21.67 13.30 -28.69
CA LEU A 371 20.31 12.87 -29.04
C LEU A 371 19.30 13.47 -28.06
N GLY A 372 18.55 14.48 -28.50
CA GLY A 372 17.53 15.15 -27.68
C GLY A 372 18.07 16.04 -26.56
N THR A 373 19.39 16.21 -26.50
CA THR A 373 20.13 16.96 -25.48
C THR A 373 21.47 17.41 -26.10
N PRO A 374 22.11 18.50 -25.68
CA PRO A 374 23.45 18.87 -26.17
C PRO A 374 24.46 17.73 -25.95
N GLN A 375 25.40 17.57 -26.89
CA GLN A 375 26.48 16.59 -26.75
C GLN A 375 27.40 16.98 -25.58
N ASP A 376 27.53 16.08 -24.62
CA ASP A 376 28.35 16.24 -23.41
C ASP A 376 28.98 14.88 -23.05
N TYR A 377 30.23 14.70 -23.44
CA TYR A 377 30.99 13.48 -23.15
C TYR A 377 31.31 13.30 -21.67
N THR A 378 31.38 14.38 -20.88
CA THR A 378 31.65 14.33 -19.44
C THR A 378 30.43 13.79 -18.70
N ARG A 379 29.23 14.31 -19.01
CA ARG A 379 27.96 13.78 -18.48
C ARG A 379 27.63 12.41 -19.05
N ALA A 380 27.98 12.13 -20.30
CA ALA A 380 27.91 10.77 -20.84
C ALA A 380 28.77 9.81 -20.02
N LEU A 381 30.02 10.18 -19.70
CA LEU A 381 30.92 9.34 -18.90
C LEU A 381 30.38 9.11 -17.48
N GLN A 382 29.75 10.11 -16.86
CA GLN A 382 29.10 9.98 -15.55
C GLN A 382 28.02 8.88 -15.59
N PHE A 383 26.99 9.02 -16.43
CA PHE A 383 25.93 8.03 -16.56
C PHE A 383 26.46 6.64 -17.00
N LEU A 384 27.44 6.61 -17.91
CA LEU A 384 28.05 5.35 -18.36
C LEU A 384 28.87 4.67 -17.26
N ASN A 385 29.45 5.39 -16.30
CA ASN A 385 30.14 4.77 -15.16
C ASN A 385 29.16 4.09 -14.19
N GLU A 386 27.89 4.50 -14.15
CA GLU A 386 26.85 3.85 -13.35
C GLU A 386 26.34 2.53 -13.99
N VAL A 387 26.62 2.29 -15.27
CA VAL A 387 26.35 1.01 -15.95
C VAL A 387 27.35 -0.05 -15.45
N ASN A 388 27.06 -0.62 -14.28
CA ASN A 388 27.92 -1.58 -13.58
C ASN A 388 27.69 -3.05 -14.01
N TRP A 389 26.62 -3.34 -14.75
CA TRP A 389 26.38 -4.64 -15.38
C TRP A 389 27.18 -4.81 -16.68
N ASN A 390 27.27 -6.05 -17.18
CA ASN A 390 27.94 -6.34 -18.44
C ASN A 390 27.07 -5.85 -19.62
N TYR A 391 27.49 -4.77 -20.29
CA TYR A 391 26.76 -4.22 -21.43
C TYR A 391 27.73 -3.62 -22.45
N TRP A 392 27.92 -4.34 -23.55
CA TRP A 392 28.98 -4.07 -24.54
C TRP A 392 28.95 -2.64 -25.07
N GLU A 393 27.77 -2.05 -25.31
CA GLU A 393 27.67 -0.71 -25.88
C GLU A 393 28.11 0.36 -24.86
N ALA A 394 27.84 0.16 -23.56
CA ALA A 394 28.33 1.05 -22.52
C ALA A 394 29.86 0.94 -22.34
N ASP A 395 30.42 -0.26 -22.47
CA ASP A 395 31.87 -0.45 -22.51
C ASP A 395 32.50 0.17 -23.77
N TYR A 396 31.87 0.03 -24.94
CA TYR A 396 32.31 0.68 -26.18
C TYR A 396 32.34 2.20 -26.05
N LEU A 397 31.27 2.82 -25.56
CA LEU A 397 31.20 4.28 -25.37
C LEU A 397 32.19 4.78 -24.32
N ARG A 398 32.38 4.07 -23.19
CA ARG A 398 33.46 4.36 -22.23
C ARG A 398 34.84 4.27 -22.90
N GLY A 399 35.04 3.24 -23.71
CA GLY A 399 36.25 3.01 -24.50
C GLY A 399 36.57 4.17 -25.45
N MET A 400 35.58 4.62 -26.22
CA MET A 400 35.65 5.80 -27.09
C MET A 400 36.02 7.07 -26.33
N ILE A 401 35.37 7.34 -25.19
CA ILE A 401 35.64 8.53 -24.36
C ILE A 401 37.10 8.56 -23.89
N TYR A 402 37.57 7.49 -23.25
CA TYR A 402 38.95 7.43 -22.73
C TYR A 402 40.00 7.36 -23.85
N ALA A 403 39.81 6.52 -24.88
CA ALA A 403 40.83 6.30 -25.90
C ALA A 403 41.04 7.53 -26.82
N ARG A 404 39.98 8.31 -27.07
CA ARG A 404 40.03 9.51 -27.91
C ARG A 404 40.16 10.81 -27.12
N GLY A 405 39.91 10.81 -25.80
CA GLY A 405 39.90 12.02 -24.96
C GLY A 405 38.69 12.91 -25.22
N LEU A 406 37.49 12.33 -25.25
CA LEU A 406 36.26 13.07 -25.52
C LEU A 406 35.76 13.73 -24.22
N GLY A 407 35.86 15.06 -24.13
CA GLY A 407 35.50 15.81 -22.90
C GLY A 407 36.46 15.66 -21.72
N ILE A 408 37.46 14.77 -21.82
CA ILE A 408 38.47 14.49 -20.79
C ILE A 408 39.87 14.35 -21.39
N ALA A 409 40.92 14.36 -20.57
CA ALA A 409 42.26 13.98 -21.02
C ALA A 409 42.29 12.52 -21.54
N PRO A 410 42.97 12.21 -22.67
CA PRO A 410 43.02 10.86 -23.20
C PRO A 410 43.73 9.86 -22.26
N ASP A 411 43.10 8.72 -22.04
CA ASP A 411 43.67 7.54 -21.37
C ASP A 411 43.54 6.33 -22.32
N ILE A 412 44.50 6.23 -23.25
CA ILE A 412 44.51 5.19 -24.29
C ILE A 412 44.53 3.76 -23.69
N PRO A 413 45.37 3.43 -22.68
CA PRO A 413 45.33 2.12 -22.05
C PRO A 413 43.96 1.75 -21.45
N LYS A 414 43.32 2.67 -20.70
CA LYS A 414 42.00 2.44 -20.10
C LYS A 414 40.89 2.35 -21.13
N GLY A 415 40.93 3.21 -22.16
CA GLY A 415 39.99 3.15 -23.27
C GLY A 415 40.06 1.83 -24.03
N ILE A 416 41.26 1.33 -24.31
CA ILE A 416 41.46 0.01 -24.94
C ILE A 416 40.98 -1.13 -24.04
N ALA A 417 41.17 -1.06 -22.73
CA ALA A 417 40.62 -2.06 -21.80
C ALA A 417 39.08 -2.12 -21.85
N TYR A 418 38.41 -0.97 -21.95
CA TYR A 418 36.96 -0.91 -22.14
C TYR A 418 36.52 -1.41 -23.54
N LEU A 419 37.23 -1.05 -24.62
CA LEU A 419 36.94 -1.58 -25.96
C LEU A 419 37.14 -3.10 -26.04
N GLN A 420 38.12 -3.65 -25.33
CA GLN A 420 38.31 -5.10 -25.21
C GLN A 420 37.20 -5.75 -24.38
N LYS A 421 36.69 -5.08 -23.34
CA LYS A 421 35.53 -5.53 -22.54
C LYS A 421 34.22 -5.48 -23.34
N ALA A 422 34.09 -4.59 -24.33
CA ALA A 422 33.01 -4.62 -25.33
C ALA A 422 33.09 -5.83 -26.28
N GLY A 423 34.13 -6.66 -26.19
CA GLY A 423 34.15 -8.01 -26.73
C GLY A 423 34.30 -8.09 -28.26
N SER A 424 33.48 -8.94 -28.88
CA SER A 424 33.56 -9.25 -30.31
C SER A 424 32.69 -8.36 -31.21
N HIS A 425 32.08 -7.30 -30.65
CA HIS A 425 31.24 -6.36 -31.39
C HIS A 425 32.06 -5.57 -32.44
N GLN A 426 31.41 -5.24 -33.56
CA GLN A 426 32.11 -4.76 -34.76
C GLN A 426 32.69 -3.36 -34.56
N GLU A 427 31.89 -2.49 -33.94
CA GLU A 427 32.21 -1.10 -33.59
C GLU A 427 33.44 -1.02 -32.67
N ALA A 428 33.52 -1.95 -31.71
CA ALA A 428 34.65 -2.06 -30.78
C ALA A 428 35.91 -2.60 -31.46
N LYS A 429 35.78 -3.60 -32.35
CA LYS A 429 36.89 -4.10 -33.19
C LYS A 429 37.45 -3.01 -34.10
N GLU A 430 36.58 -2.26 -34.78
CA GLU A 430 36.95 -1.17 -35.68
C GLU A 430 37.67 -0.06 -34.94
N GLU A 431 37.16 0.37 -33.77
CA GLU A 431 37.87 1.37 -32.96
C GLU A 431 39.25 0.85 -32.48
N LEU A 432 39.37 -0.43 -32.09
CA LEU A 432 40.65 -1.03 -31.70
C LEU A 432 41.70 -1.02 -32.83
N LEU A 433 41.29 -1.01 -34.11
CA LEU A 433 42.23 -0.89 -35.23
C LEU A 433 42.94 0.47 -35.25
N HIS A 434 42.37 1.53 -34.66
CA HIS A 434 43.03 2.85 -34.58
C HIS A 434 44.18 2.93 -33.56
N TYR A 435 44.51 1.83 -32.88
CA TYR A 435 45.58 1.78 -31.86
C TYR A 435 46.62 0.68 -32.15
N LYS A 436 47.82 0.87 -31.58
CA LYS A 436 48.95 -0.08 -31.64
C LYS A 436 49.75 -0.02 -30.35
N LYS A 437 50.47 -1.10 -30.01
CA LYS A 437 51.54 -1.04 -29.01
C LYS A 437 52.82 -0.53 -29.66
N THR A 438 53.59 0.27 -28.93
CA THR A 438 54.98 0.59 -29.29
C THR A 438 55.90 -0.60 -29.00
N LEU A 439 57.17 -0.50 -29.40
CA LEU A 439 58.23 -1.46 -29.04
C LEU A 439 58.34 -1.69 -27.52
N PHE A 440 57.99 -0.69 -26.71
CA PHE A 440 57.97 -0.76 -25.24
C PHE A 440 56.61 -1.16 -24.65
N GLY A 441 55.73 -1.78 -25.46
CA GLY A 441 54.42 -2.30 -25.02
C GLY A 441 53.35 -1.24 -24.73
N LYS A 442 53.70 0.04 -24.60
CA LYS A 442 52.77 1.16 -24.37
C LYS A 442 51.78 1.30 -25.53
N TRP A 443 50.50 1.35 -25.23
CA TRP A 443 49.46 1.67 -26.21
C TRP A 443 49.53 3.12 -26.68
N VAL A 444 49.40 3.33 -27.98
CA VAL A 444 49.30 4.63 -28.66
C VAL A 444 48.28 4.56 -29.79
N ARG A 445 47.79 5.71 -30.25
CA ARG A 445 47.06 5.81 -31.52
C ARG A 445 48.03 5.48 -32.67
N ARG A 446 47.51 4.96 -33.80
CA ARG A 446 48.35 4.54 -34.93
C ARG A 446 49.09 5.66 -35.63
#